data_AF-A0A136KP84-F1
#
_entry.id   AF-A0A136KP84-F1
#
_cell.length_a   1.000
_cell.length_b   1.000
_cell.length_c   1.000
_cell.angle_alpha   90.00
_cell.angle_beta   90.00
_cell.angle_gamma   90.00
#
_symmetry.space_group_name_H-M   'P 1'
#
loop_
_entity.id
_entity.type
_entity.pdbx_description
1 polymer ?
#
loop_
_entity_poly.entity_id
_entity_poly.type
_entity_poly.pdbx_seq_one_letter_code
_entity_poly.pdbx_strand_id
1 'polypeptide(L)'
;MEFDALGRMTAQYAPNPEKPGNTLDIPSSRTYFFEQGNNGLVVRSAQLISQTQDGQHHYQVADTFYDGLGQIRQAQILQTNVDGKDVRKVTQNEYHADGTTSKSYEIQTTTPVTVDADNLAAVPPQFVSDLPRVINSEVQFDALRRPVSATKIETESGQKFTSSTEYAILGTKSTDPNGVEKIALADVWGRGRYAFTQDRTKQKVLMTVNEYGKPLLDKATKTTIVDGGGTKTESVFDYDKSGRLTFSQDPSLGQYRFEYDIYGNKTLEISQPREDVGYEYDLLGRLVRKTYYNLSSGELYNRMVSDEVTYQYDGGPFALGKLTKVNHLTGSKEFSYDGGQRLRKTRVATFSNVKDFTTGYNQISQEIESTYPDGSKVQKEYDREGRVARMKVDGKDVFTGASYDKFGNQRVAQVEFQGGLYTNTNVFDTLGRLKTLGVSTKQAVIGAGVIDVDLIKQNLVYNSYSEIETLDETVSGRSTLFNYGYDGFSQLTSVQSPLYNTSYEYDLFGRMLKKK
;
A
#
# COMPACT_ATOMS: atom_id res chain seq x y z
N MET A 1 30.07 -2.56 5.25
CA MET A 1 29.30 -2.63 6.50
C MET A 1 30.29 -2.57 7.63
N GLU A 2 29.92 -1.89 8.72
CA GLU A 2 30.70 -1.76 9.94
C GLU A 2 29.93 -2.40 11.09
N PHE A 3 30.67 -2.88 12.09
CA PHE A 3 30.15 -3.56 13.25
C PHE A 3 30.87 -3.07 14.51
N ASP A 4 30.20 -3.08 15.66
CA ASP A 4 30.84 -2.86 16.96
C ASP A 4 31.54 -4.13 17.49
N ALA A 5 32.17 -3.99 18.66
CA ALA A 5 32.89 -5.10 19.32
C ALA A 5 31.98 -6.27 19.76
N LEU A 6 30.64 -6.11 19.72
CA LEU A 6 29.66 -7.16 19.99
C LEU A 6 29.08 -7.76 18.70
N GLY A 7 29.59 -7.35 17.52
CA GLY A 7 29.11 -7.81 16.22
C GLY A 7 27.79 -7.17 15.78
N ARG A 8 27.33 -6.11 16.45
CA ARG A 8 26.11 -5.38 16.05
C ARG A 8 26.44 -4.42 14.91
N MET A 9 25.62 -4.39 13.87
CA MET A 9 25.86 -3.51 12.71
C MET A 9 25.72 -2.04 13.11
N THR A 10 26.77 -1.24 12.88
CA THR A 10 26.85 0.19 13.19
C THR A 10 26.74 1.07 11.96
N ALA A 11 27.15 0.59 10.78
CA ALA A 11 26.94 1.31 9.53
C ALA A 11 26.76 0.36 8.32
N GLN A 12 25.86 0.73 7.42
CA GLN A 12 25.68 0.13 6.10
C GLN A 12 25.93 1.19 5.03
N TYR A 13 26.54 0.79 3.92
CA TYR A 13 26.86 1.67 2.79
C TYR A 13 26.18 1.14 1.53
N ALA A 14 25.54 2.04 0.77
CA ALA A 14 24.93 1.68 -0.51
C ALA A 14 26.00 1.56 -1.62
N PRO A 15 25.76 0.78 -2.68
CA PRO A 15 26.61 0.79 -3.88
C PRO A 15 26.68 2.19 -4.50
N ASN A 16 27.85 2.58 -5.01
CA ASN A 16 28.02 3.84 -5.72
C ASN A 16 27.58 3.69 -7.19
N PRO A 17 26.53 4.39 -7.65
CA PRO A 17 26.03 4.25 -9.02
C PRO A 17 26.97 4.86 -10.08
N GLU A 18 27.90 5.73 -9.68
CA GLU A 18 28.90 6.36 -10.56
C GLU A 18 30.22 5.58 -10.60
N LYS A 19 30.51 4.79 -9.56
CA LYS A 19 31.72 3.97 -9.43
C LYS A 19 31.38 2.49 -9.16
N PRO A 20 30.85 1.75 -10.15
CA PRO A 20 30.43 0.35 -9.99
C PRO A 20 31.48 -0.52 -9.29
N GLY A 21 31.04 -1.33 -8.33
CA GLY A 21 31.91 -2.14 -7.47
C GLY A 21 32.42 -1.45 -6.21
N ASN A 22 32.25 -0.13 -6.08
CA ASN A 22 32.52 0.62 -4.85
C ASN A 22 31.21 0.94 -4.11
N THR A 23 31.31 1.33 -2.85
CA THR A 23 30.19 1.93 -2.11
C THR A 23 30.24 3.46 -2.19
N LEU A 24 29.15 4.12 -1.79
CA LEU A 24 29.22 5.54 -1.42
C LEU A 24 30.21 5.72 -0.27
N ASP A 25 30.84 6.89 -0.18
CA ASP A 25 31.74 7.25 0.92
C ASP A 25 30.95 7.63 2.20
N ILE A 26 29.63 7.85 2.06
CA ILE A 26 28.67 8.02 3.15
C ILE A 26 27.84 6.75 3.37
N PRO A 27 27.48 6.42 4.62
CA PRO A 27 26.63 5.28 4.90
C PRO A 27 25.16 5.54 4.55
N SER A 28 24.48 4.55 3.97
CA SER A 28 23.03 4.56 3.79
C SER A 28 22.28 4.43 5.11
N SER A 29 22.90 3.80 6.13
CA SER A 29 22.36 3.76 7.48
C SER A 29 23.48 3.76 8.52
N ARG A 30 23.25 4.43 9.65
CA ARG A 30 24.07 4.35 10.87
C ARG A 30 23.19 3.92 12.04
N THR A 31 23.76 3.19 12.99
CA THR A 31 23.09 2.75 14.21
C THR A 31 24.04 2.89 15.39
N TYR A 32 23.54 3.44 16.49
CA TYR A 32 24.26 3.59 17.74
C TYR A 32 23.43 3.03 18.91
N PHE A 33 24.09 2.30 19.81
CA PHE A 33 23.47 1.59 20.92
C PHE A 33 23.84 2.28 22.24
N PHE A 34 22.83 2.64 23.03
CA PHE A 34 23.00 3.21 24.36
C PHE A 34 22.49 2.21 25.41
N GLU A 35 23.40 1.73 26.25
CA GLU A 35 23.09 0.85 27.38
C GLU A 35 22.68 1.72 28.59
N GLN A 36 21.37 1.90 28.85
CA GLN A 36 20.89 2.72 29.97
C GLN A 36 20.73 1.92 31.29
N GLY A 37 21.71 1.07 31.61
CA GLY A 37 21.71 0.28 32.84
C GLY A 37 20.41 -0.53 33.03
N ASN A 38 19.71 -0.31 34.14
CA ASN A 38 18.45 -1.00 34.45
C ASN A 38 17.25 -0.57 33.57
N ASN A 39 17.36 0.50 32.76
CA ASN A 39 16.24 1.06 31.99
C ASN A 39 16.06 0.44 30.59
N GLY A 40 16.86 -0.57 30.23
CA GLY A 40 16.81 -1.26 28.95
C GLY A 40 17.72 -0.66 27.88
N LEU A 41 17.61 -1.21 26.66
CA LEU A 41 18.38 -0.79 25.50
C LEU A 41 17.71 0.43 24.85
N VAL A 42 18.52 1.41 24.41
CA VAL A 42 18.07 2.45 23.48
C VAL A 42 18.89 2.37 22.21
N VAL A 43 18.21 2.31 21.07
CA VAL A 43 18.84 2.29 19.74
C VAL A 43 18.54 3.60 19.04
N ARG A 44 19.58 4.36 18.69
CA ARG A 44 19.47 5.47 17.73
C ARG A 44 19.83 4.95 16.36
N SER A 45 18.96 5.15 15.38
CA SER A 45 19.25 4.87 13.98
C SER A 45 19.13 6.15 13.15
N ALA A 46 20.00 6.28 12.16
CA ALA A 46 19.94 7.33 11.15
C ALA A 46 19.88 6.65 9.78
N GLN A 47 18.83 6.94 9.01
CA GLN A 47 18.62 6.39 7.66
C GLN A 47 18.78 7.52 6.64
N LEU A 48 19.59 7.29 5.60
CA LEU A 48 19.78 8.25 4.51
C LEU A 48 18.51 8.24 3.63
N ILE A 49 17.77 9.35 3.65
CA ILE A 49 16.43 9.42 3.03
C ILE A 49 16.32 10.45 1.90
N SER A 50 17.24 11.42 1.82
CA SER A 50 17.20 12.43 0.76
C SER A 50 18.58 12.93 0.35
N GLN A 51 18.71 13.30 -0.91
CA GLN A 51 19.76 14.19 -1.40
C GLN A 51 19.11 15.39 -2.10
N THR A 52 19.28 16.58 -1.52
CA THR A 52 18.71 17.85 -2.02
C THR A 52 19.45 18.33 -3.28
N GLN A 53 18.89 19.31 -3.99
CA GLN A 53 19.44 19.81 -5.27
C GLN A 53 20.86 20.39 -5.16
N ASP A 54 21.24 20.89 -4.00
CA ASP A 54 22.58 21.37 -3.66
C ASP A 54 23.60 20.22 -3.39
N GLY A 55 23.15 18.96 -3.49
CA GLY A 55 23.95 17.76 -3.26
C GLY A 55 24.03 17.32 -1.79
N GLN A 56 23.43 18.06 -0.85
CA GLN A 56 23.46 17.72 0.56
C GLN A 56 22.64 16.46 0.87
N HIS A 57 23.16 15.63 1.77
CA HIS A 57 22.56 14.36 2.16
C HIS A 57 21.85 14.50 3.50
N HIS A 58 20.60 14.03 3.59
CA HIS A 58 19.76 14.18 4.77
C HIS A 58 19.36 12.83 5.35
N TYR A 59 19.52 12.71 6.67
CA TYR A 59 19.18 11.52 7.43
C TYR A 59 17.91 11.75 8.26
N GLN A 60 17.04 10.74 8.31
CA GLN A 60 16.01 10.65 9.33
C GLN A 60 16.62 9.95 10.55
N VAL A 61 16.73 10.68 11.66
CA VAL A 61 17.24 10.15 12.93
C VAL A 61 16.09 9.78 13.84
N ALA A 62 16.11 8.57 14.39
CA ALA A 62 15.10 8.06 15.29
C ALA A 62 15.70 7.35 16.52
N ASP A 63 15.12 7.60 17.69
CA ASP A 63 15.42 6.91 18.95
C ASP A 63 14.33 5.89 19.29
N THR A 64 14.71 4.64 19.50
CA THR A 64 13.81 3.54 19.88
C THR A 64 14.21 3.02 21.26
N PHE A 65 13.28 3.11 22.21
CA PHE A 65 13.46 2.72 23.61
C PHE A 65 12.82 1.35 23.84
N TYR A 66 13.63 0.39 24.25
CA TYR A 66 13.20 -0.98 24.51
C TYR A 66 13.08 -1.25 26.01
N ASP A 67 12.15 -2.12 26.40
CA ASP A 67 12.14 -2.70 27.75
C ASP A 67 13.16 -3.86 27.89
N GLY A 68 13.20 -4.47 29.08
CA GLY A 68 14.07 -5.63 29.36
C GLY A 68 13.69 -6.91 28.61
N LEU A 69 12.60 -6.93 27.85
CA LEU A 69 12.16 -8.03 27.00
C LEU A 69 12.34 -7.72 25.49
N GLY A 70 12.89 -6.54 25.14
CA GLY A 70 13.09 -6.12 23.76
C GLY A 70 11.85 -5.52 23.09
N GLN A 71 10.86 -5.04 23.86
CA GLN A 71 9.61 -4.47 23.36
C GLN A 71 9.68 -2.94 23.27
N ILE A 72 9.15 -2.34 22.18
CA ILE A 72 9.33 -0.91 21.87
C ILE A 72 8.38 -0.03 22.70
N ARG A 73 8.81 0.40 23.90
CA ARG A 73 8.02 1.27 24.77
C ARG A 73 7.76 2.65 24.17
N GLN A 74 8.73 3.19 23.45
CA GLN A 74 8.65 4.51 22.81
C GLN A 74 9.53 4.55 21.57
N ALA A 75 9.03 5.14 20.49
CA ALA A 75 9.86 5.49 19.34
C ALA A 75 9.71 6.99 19.04
N GLN A 76 10.81 7.65 18.69
CA GLN A 76 10.87 9.08 18.45
C GLN A 76 11.52 9.35 17.10
N ILE A 77 10.88 10.10 16.19
CA ILE A 77 11.55 10.71 15.04
C ILE A 77 12.00 12.09 15.49
N LEU A 78 13.31 12.30 15.61
CA LEU A 78 13.88 13.40 16.40
C LEU A 78 13.63 14.79 15.80
N GLN A 79 13.62 14.91 14.47
CA GLN A 79 13.33 16.16 13.76
C GLN A 79 12.66 15.89 12.41
N THR A 80 11.38 16.26 12.30
CA THR A 80 10.55 16.10 11.11
C THR A 80 9.63 17.30 10.94
N ASN A 81 9.25 17.64 9.70
CA ASN A 81 8.40 18.79 9.43
C ASN A 81 6.91 18.40 9.54
N VAL A 82 6.16 19.15 10.35
CA VAL A 82 4.72 19.06 10.50
C VAL A 82 4.14 20.46 10.39
N ASP A 83 3.20 20.68 9.48
CA ASP A 83 2.57 21.98 9.23
C ASP A 83 3.58 23.13 9.03
N GLY A 84 4.70 22.85 8.34
CA GLY A 84 5.77 23.83 8.09
C GLY A 84 6.75 24.01 9.26
N LYS A 85 6.57 23.32 10.39
CA LYS A 85 7.38 23.45 11.61
C LYS A 85 8.15 22.18 11.91
N ASP A 86 9.39 22.34 12.34
CA ASP A 86 10.22 21.22 12.79
C ASP A 86 9.81 20.78 14.20
N VAL A 87 9.48 19.50 14.35
CA VAL A 87 9.03 18.86 15.59
C VAL A 87 9.69 17.50 15.78
N ARG A 88 9.71 17.00 17.00
CA ARG A 88 9.95 15.58 17.29
C ARG A 88 8.61 14.86 17.34
N LYS A 89 8.40 13.82 16.53
CA LYS A 89 7.23 12.93 16.64
C LYS A 89 7.54 11.84 17.64
N VAL A 90 6.62 11.55 18.56
CA VAL A 90 6.77 10.49 19.56
C VAL A 90 5.56 9.55 19.52
N THR A 91 5.82 8.25 19.46
CA THR A 91 4.85 7.17 19.62
C THR A 91 5.14 6.40 20.91
N GLN A 92 4.09 5.89 21.56
CA GLN A 92 4.20 5.02 22.72
C GLN A 92 3.25 3.83 22.56
N ASN A 93 3.68 2.68 23.09
CA ASN A 93 2.87 1.48 23.19
C ASN A 93 3.01 0.89 24.60
N GLU A 94 1.93 0.32 25.10
CA GLU A 94 1.95 -0.60 26.24
C GLU A 94 1.76 -2.03 25.73
N TYR A 95 2.43 -2.97 26.37
CA TYR A 95 2.47 -4.38 26.01
C TYR A 95 2.12 -5.26 27.20
N HIS A 96 1.72 -6.49 26.93
CA HIS A 96 1.71 -7.57 27.90
C HIS A 96 3.10 -8.24 27.98
N ALA A 97 3.34 -8.99 29.05
CA ALA A 97 4.63 -9.66 29.31
C ALA A 97 5.04 -10.69 28.24
N ASP A 98 4.14 -11.08 27.34
CA ASP A 98 4.37 -11.95 26.19
C ASP A 98 4.74 -11.19 24.89
N GLY A 99 4.77 -9.86 24.91
CA GLY A 99 5.08 -9.01 23.76
C GLY A 99 3.88 -8.60 22.91
N THR A 100 2.66 -8.99 23.28
CA THR A 100 1.45 -8.52 22.60
C THR A 100 1.13 -7.07 22.98
N THR A 101 0.91 -6.18 21.99
CA THR A 101 0.51 -4.79 22.25
C THR A 101 -0.88 -4.75 22.87
N SER A 102 -1.00 -4.14 24.05
CA SER A 102 -2.27 -3.95 24.74
C SER A 102 -2.89 -2.59 24.41
N LYS A 103 -2.08 -1.54 24.32
CA LYS A 103 -2.52 -0.18 23.98
C LYS A 103 -1.52 0.54 23.09
N SER A 104 -2.03 1.32 22.15
CA SER A 104 -1.27 2.32 21.41
C SER A 104 -1.79 3.72 21.73
N TYR A 105 -0.86 4.67 21.74
CA TYR A 105 -1.14 6.08 21.98
C TYR A 105 -1.04 6.88 20.69
N GLU A 106 -1.84 7.93 20.59
CA GLU A 106 -1.81 8.86 19.46
C GLU A 106 -0.44 9.54 19.34
N ILE A 107 0.02 9.75 18.10
CA ILE A 107 1.29 10.44 17.82
C ILE A 107 1.28 11.82 18.48
N GLN A 108 2.27 12.08 19.32
CA GLN A 108 2.50 13.38 19.96
C GLN A 108 3.64 14.11 19.24
N THR A 109 3.57 15.44 19.24
CA THR A 109 4.64 16.32 18.70
C THR A 109 5.24 17.13 19.83
N THR A 110 6.56 17.04 20.03
CA THR A 110 7.31 17.85 21.01
C THR A 110 8.34 18.75 20.31
N THR A 111 9.06 19.55 21.09
CA THR A 111 10.29 20.23 20.65
C THR A 111 11.20 19.27 19.88
N PRO A 112 11.74 19.65 18.70
CA PRO A 112 12.66 18.84 17.93
C PRO A 112 14.00 18.65 18.65
N VAL A 113 14.72 17.59 18.29
CA VAL A 113 16.09 17.33 18.75
C VAL A 113 16.96 17.15 17.51
N THR A 114 17.86 18.09 17.25
CA THR A 114 18.83 18.00 16.16
C THR A 114 20.02 17.16 16.61
N VAL A 115 20.37 16.15 15.81
CA VAL A 115 21.52 15.27 16.04
C VAL A 115 22.28 15.17 14.72
N ASP A 116 23.59 15.35 14.76
CA ASP A 116 24.45 15.14 13.61
C ASP A 116 24.49 13.64 13.26
N ALA A 117 24.24 13.30 12.00
CA ALA A 117 24.24 11.92 11.53
C ALA A 117 25.61 11.25 11.69
N ASP A 118 26.71 12.01 11.59
CA ASP A 118 28.06 11.49 11.77
C ASP A 118 28.50 11.46 13.24
N ASN A 119 27.73 12.08 14.14
CA ASN A 119 27.98 12.06 15.59
C ASN A 119 26.71 11.74 16.40
N LEU A 120 26.11 10.57 16.11
CA LEU A 120 24.89 10.09 16.76
C LEU A 120 24.99 10.00 18.29
N ALA A 121 26.20 9.92 18.87
CA ALA A 121 26.43 9.85 20.30
C ALA A 121 26.38 11.21 21.02
N ALA A 122 26.48 12.34 20.30
CA ALA A 122 26.64 13.68 20.88
C ALA A 122 25.53 14.12 21.85
N VAL A 123 24.29 13.67 21.60
CA VAL A 123 23.10 14.04 22.38
C VAL A 123 22.47 12.78 22.96
N PRO A 124 22.64 12.45 24.24
CA PRO A 124 22.06 11.24 24.84
C PRO A 124 20.54 11.15 24.62
N PRO A 125 19.99 10.00 24.17
CA PRO A 125 18.55 9.79 24.05
C PRO A 125 17.81 10.02 25.38
N GLN A 126 16.70 10.78 25.31
CA GLN A 126 15.86 11.05 26.47
C GLN A 126 14.46 10.48 26.25
N PHE A 127 14.05 9.57 27.14
CA PHE A 127 12.68 9.07 27.19
C PHE A 127 11.74 10.21 27.60
N VAL A 128 10.65 10.41 26.87
CA VAL A 128 9.65 11.42 27.21
C VAL A 128 8.57 10.79 28.08
N SER A 129 8.59 11.07 29.38
CA SER A 129 7.60 10.59 30.37
C SER A 129 6.27 11.35 30.29
N ASP A 130 6.35 12.66 30.08
CA ASP A 130 5.26 13.61 30.37
C ASP A 130 4.40 13.87 29.12
N LEU A 131 3.96 12.80 28.46
CA LEU A 131 3.11 12.87 27.27
C LEU A 131 1.62 12.69 27.62
N PRO A 132 0.71 13.38 26.90
CA PRO A 132 -0.72 13.07 26.94
C PRO A 132 -0.97 11.59 26.55
N ARG A 133 -1.52 10.82 27.48
CA ARG A 133 -1.86 9.39 27.28
C ARG A 133 -3.19 9.21 26.55
N VAL A 134 -3.29 9.81 25.36
CA VAL A 134 -4.46 9.68 24.48
C VAL A 134 -4.41 8.33 23.77
N ILE A 135 -5.22 7.37 24.22
CA ILE A 135 -5.30 6.01 23.63
C ILE A 135 -6.00 6.12 22.27
N ASN A 136 -5.34 5.67 21.20
CA ASN A 136 -5.94 5.57 19.86
C ASN A 136 -6.26 4.12 19.44
N SER A 137 -5.71 3.13 20.15
CA SER A 137 -6.05 1.72 19.96
C SER A 137 -5.87 0.92 21.26
N GLU A 138 -6.73 -0.06 21.50
CA GLU A 138 -6.67 -0.98 22.64
C GLU A 138 -7.10 -2.39 22.22
N VAL A 139 -6.36 -3.41 22.67
CA VAL A 139 -6.64 -4.83 22.42
C VAL A 139 -6.80 -5.56 23.76
N GLN A 140 -7.87 -6.34 23.87
CA GLN A 140 -8.15 -7.20 25.03
C GLN A 140 -7.99 -8.66 24.63
N PHE A 141 -7.50 -9.48 25.57
CA PHE A 141 -7.16 -10.88 25.33
C PHE A 141 -7.86 -11.81 26.33
N ASP A 142 -8.09 -13.07 25.92
CA ASP A 142 -8.51 -14.13 26.85
C ASP A 142 -7.33 -14.71 27.66
N ALA A 143 -7.62 -15.68 28.53
CA ALA A 143 -6.62 -16.38 29.32
C ALA A 143 -5.61 -17.20 28.50
N LEU A 144 -5.87 -17.45 27.21
CA LEU A 144 -4.98 -18.10 26.25
C LEU A 144 -4.23 -17.09 25.36
N ARG A 145 -4.30 -15.80 25.69
CA ARG A 145 -3.67 -14.69 24.94
C ARG A 145 -4.13 -14.56 23.48
N ARG A 146 -5.39 -14.92 23.22
CA ARG A 146 -6.06 -14.67 21.93
C ARG A 146 -6.85 -13.36 22.00
N PRO A 147 -6.79 -12.49 20.98
CA PRO A 147 -7.49 -11.21 21.00
C PRO A 147 -9.01 -11.41 20.94
N VAL A 148 -9.73 -10.94 21.96
CA VAL A 148 -11.21 -11.02 22.05
C VAL A 148 -11.91 -9.70 21.74
N SER A 149 -11.18 -8.59 21.79
CA SER A 149 -11.64 -7.27 21.37
C SER A 149 -10.46 -6.46 20.86
N ALA A 150 -10.63 -5.75 19.75
CA ALA A 150 -9.69 -4.75 19.26
C ALA A 150 -10.46 -3.49 18.88
N THR A 151 -10.15 -2.38 19.55
CA THR A 151 -10.83 -1.10 19.41
C THR A 151 -9.87 -0.06 18.85
N LYS A 152 -10.27 0.63 17.78
CA LYS A 152 -9.63 1.87 17.30
C LYS A 152 -10.48 3.07 17.74
N ILE A 153 -9.85 4.17 18.12
CA ILE A 153 -10.52 5.38 18.65
C ILE A 153 -10.18 6.57 17.76
N GLU A 154 -11.19 7.29 17.28
CA GLU A 154 -11.04 8.62 16.70
C GLU A 154 -10.95 9.60 17.88
N THR A 155 -9.79 10.20 18.08
CA THR A 155 -9.45 10.90 19.34
C THR A 155 -9.95 12.35 19.39
N GLU A 156 -10.42 12.95 18.29
CA GLU A 156 -11.13 14.25 18.32
C GLU A 156 -12.56 14.12 18.87
N SER A 157 -13.30 13.10 18.42
CA SER A 157 -14.71 12.84 18.78
C SER A 157 -14.88 11.84 19.93
N GLY A 158 -13.86 11.03 20.21
CA GLY A 158 -13.95 9.88 21.12
C GLY A 158 -14.69 8.67 20.55
N GLN A 159 -15.06 8.69 19.26
CA GLN A 159 -15.77 7.60 18.60
C GLN A 159 -14.93 6.31 18.59
N LYS A 160 -15.55 5.19 19.00
CA LYS A 160 -14.90 3.88 19.11
C LYS A 160 -15.37 2.92 18.03
N PHE A 161 -14.41 2.25 17.40
CA PHE A 161 -14.60 1.23 16.39
C PHE A 161 -14.06 -0.09 16.92
N THR A 162 -14.93 -0.88 17.53
CA THR A 162 -14.58 -2.13 18.21
C THR A 162 -14.94 -3.32 17.35
N SER A 163 -13.95 -4.15 17.04
CA SER A 163 -14.17 -5.52 16.60
C SER A 163 -14.07 -6.46 17.80
N SER A 164 -14.82 -7.56 17.79
CA SER A 164 -14.75 -8.61 18.81
C SER A 164 -14.50 -9.98 18.19
N THR A 165 -13.99 -10.93 18.99
CA THR A 165 -13.86 -12.33 18.57
C THR A 165 -14.10 -13.28 19.75
N GLU A 166 -15.05 -14.19 19.57
CA GLU A 166 -15.35 -15.30 20.45
C GLU A 166 -14.73 -16.58 19.87
N TYR A 167 -14.18 -17.44 20.73
CA TYR A 167 -13.48 -18.66 20.33
C TYR A 167 -14.13 -19.93 20.91
N ALA A 168 -14.35 -20.92 20.06
CA ALA A 168 -14.69 -22.30 20.40
C ALA A 168 -13.58 -23.26 19.92
N ILE A 169 -13.62 -24.53 20.32
CA ILE A 169 -12.54 -25.50 20.04
C ILE A 169 -12.25 -25.64 18.54
N LEU A 170 -13.30 -25.66 17.70
CA LEU A 170 -13.20 -25.72 16.24
C LEU A 170 -13.93 -24.54 15.57
N GLY A 171 -13.97 -23.36 16.20
CA GLY A 171 -14.68 -22.24 15.59
C GLY A 171 -14.37 -20.88 16.17
N THR A 172 -14.65 -19.85 15.40
CA THR A 172 -14.56 -18.45 15.80
C THR A 172 -15.81 -17.71 15.37
N LYS A 173 -16.30 -16.80 16.21
CA LYS A 173 -17.26 -15.77 15.81
C LYS A 173 -16.58 -14.42 15.94
N SER A 174 -16.37 -13.72 14.84
CA SER A 174 -15.87 -12.34 14.83
C SER A 174 -17.01 -11.37 14.50
N THR A 175 -17.10 -10.25 15.18
CA THR A 175 -17.97 -9.12 14.81
C THR A 175 -17.09 -7.94 14.46
N ASP A 176 -17.30 -7.31 13.31
CA ASP A 176 -16.55 -6.11 12.90
C ASP A 176 -17.15 -4.82 13.49
N PRO A 177 -16.48 -3.65 13.37
CA PRO A 177 -17.01 -2.38 13.88
C PRO A 177 -18.32 -1.93 13.23
N ASN A 178 -18.71 -2.51 12.09
CA ASN A 178 -19.93 -2.21 11.38
C ASN A 178 -21.10 -3.10 11.85
N GLY A 179 -20.82 -4.09 12.71
CA GLY A 179 -21.77 -5.04 13.27
C GLY A 179 -21.96 -6.30 12.43
N VAL A 180 -21.17 -6.50 11.37
CA VAL A 180 -21.22 -7.71 10.54
C VAL A 180 -20.61 -8.86 11.33
N GLU A 181 -21.38 -9.93 11.53
CA GLU A 181 -20.93 -11.13 12.25
C GLU A 181 -20.44 -12.18 11.25
N LYS A 182 -19.27 -12.78 11.51
CA LYS A 182 -18.74 -13.92 10.76
C LYS A 182 -18.43 -15.07 11.70
N ILE A 183 -19.15 -16.17 11.55
CA ILE A 183 -18.90 -17.43 12.24
C ILE A 183 -18.11 -18.33 11.30
N ALA A 184 -16.89 -18.73 11.65
CA ALA A 184 -16.10 -19.72 10.92
C ALA A 184 -15.98 -21.00 11.75
N LEU A 185 -16.19 -22.16 11.13
CA LEU A 185 -16.07 -23.48 11.75
C LEU A 185 -15.05 -24.31 10.99
N ALA A 186 -14.11 -24.90 11.72
CA ALA A 186 -13.09 -25.80 11.20
C ALA A 186 -13.50 -27.28 11.33
N ASP A 187 -12.86 -28.16 10.57
CA ASP A 187 -12.80 -29.58 10.89
C ASP A 187 -11.72 -29.88 11.94
N VAL A 188 -11.60 -31.16 12.33
CA VAL A 188 -10.65 -31.62 13.38
C VAL A 188 -9.18 -31.41 13.04
N TRP A 189 -8.85 -31.06 11.79
CA TRP A 189 -7.49 -30.70 11.35
C TRP A 189 -7.28 -29.19 11.28
N GLY A 190 -8.24 -28.38 11.75
CA GLY A 190 -8.17 -26.92 11.74
C GLY A 190 -8.56 -26.28 10.40
N ARG A 191 -9.06 -27.05 9.44
CA ARG A 191 -9.36 -26.56 8.08
C ARG A 191 -10.77 -25.97 8.03
N GLY A 192 -10.90 -24.72 7.60
CA GLY A 192 -12.17 -23.98 7.59
C GLY A 192 -13.23 -24.63 6.69
N ARG A 193 -14.19 -25.33 7.28
CA ARG A 193 -15.20 -26.16 6.61
C ARG A 193 -16.52 -25.44 6.36
N TYR A 194 -16.95 -24.60 7.30
CA TYR A 194 -18.14 -23.77 7.16
C TYR A 194 -17.82 -22.32 7.53
N ALA A 195 -18.44 -21.36 6.86
CA ALA A 195 -18.49 -19.98 7.31
C ALA A 195 -19.90 -19.41 7.12
N PHE A 196 -20.35 -18.59 8.07
CA PHE A 196 -21.62 -17.88 8.01
C PHE A 196 -21.33 -16.39 8.21
N THR A 197 -21.64 -15.56 7.23
CA THR A 197 -21.53 -14.09 7.34
C THR A 197 -22.95 -13.53 7.44
N GLN A 198 -23.22 -12.74 8.48
CA GLN A 198 -24.50 -12.10 8.75
C GLN A 198 -24.32 -10.59 8.77
N ASP A 199 -25.23 -9.86 8.14
CA ASP A 199 -25.20 -8.39 8.16
C ASP A 199 -25.55 -7.82 9.53
N ARG A 200 -25.30 -6.52 9.76
CA ARG A 200 -25.56 -5.89 11.06
C ARG A 200 -27.03 -5.94 11.51
N THR A 201 -27.97 -6.13 10.57
CA THR A 201 -29.40 -6.29 10.89
C THR A 201 -29.81 -7.75 11.16
N LYS A 202 -28.92 -8.71 10.87
CA LYS A 202 -29.11 -10.17 10.97
C LYS A 202 -30.22 -10.72 10.05
N GLN A 203 -30.58 -9.98 9.00
CA GLN A 203 -31.58 -10.36 8.01
C GLN A 203 -30.96 -10.99 6.75
N LYS A 204 -29.71 -10.63 6.45
CA LYS A 204 -28.96 -11.11 5.28
C LYS A 204 -27.88 -12.07 5.74
N VAL A 205 -27.90 -13.29 5.20
CA VAL A 205 -26.93 -14.35 5.54
C VAL A 205 -26.32 -14.95 4.27
N LEU A 206 -25.00 -15.12 4.29
CA LEU A 206 -24.23 -15.94 3.35
C LEU A 206 -23.63 -17.13 4.10
N MET A 207 -23.74 -18.33 3.53
CA MET A 207 -23.04 -19.53 4.00
C MET A 207 -22.00 -19.97 2.97
N THR A 208 -20.75 -20.16 3.39
CA THR A 208 -19.71 -20.83 2.61
C THR A 208 -19.49 -22.25 3.16
N VAL A 209 -19.39 -23.23 2.27
CA VAL A 209 -19.06 -24.63 2.59
C VAL A 209 -17.81 -25.02 1.80
N ASN A 210 -16.80 -25.55 2.47
CA ASN A 210 -15.59 -26.08 1.84
C ASN A 210 -15.54 -27.60 1.98
N GLU A 211 -15.29 -28.29 0.87
CA GLU A 211 -15.11 -29.73 0.80
C GLU A 211 -13.64 -30.06 0.50
N TYR A 212 -13.08 -31.05 1.20
CA TYR A 212 -11.67 -31.43 1.14
C TYR A 212 -11.53 -32.87 0.62
N GLY A 213 -11.63 -33.05 -0.71
CA GLY A 213 -11.64 -34.36 -1.36
C GLY A 213 -10.26 -35.04 -1.49
N LYS A 214 -9.16 -34.34 -1.20
CA LYS A 214 -7.79 -34.86 -1.29
C LYS A 214 -7.19 -35.02 0.13
N PRO A 215 -6.92 -36.26 0.59
CA PRO A 215 -6.24 -36.50 1.87
C PRO A 215 -4.86 -35.83 1.92
N LEU A 216 -4.45 -35.39 3.11
CA LEU A 216 -3.17 -34.73 3.39
C LEU A 216 -2.93 -33.41 2.63
N LEU A 217 -3.97 -32.83 2.01
CA LEU A 217 -3.93 -31.51 1.40
C LEU A 217 -4.90 -30.57 2.09
N ASP A 218 -4.38 -29.50 2.68
CA ASP A 218 -5.17 -28.50 3.42
C ASP A 218 -5.75 -27.42 2.49
N LYS A 219 -6.26 -27.86 1.33
CA LYS A 219 -6.90 -27.02 0.30
C LYS A 219 -8.24 -27.59 -0.10
N ALA A 220 -9.26 -26.72 -0.16
CA ALA A 220 -10.60 -27.12 -0.56
C ALA A 220 -10.59 -27.55 -2.03
N THR A 221 -11.15 -28.72 -2.34
CA THR A 221 -11.36 -29.19 -3.72
C THR A 221 -12.70 -28.70 -4.27
N LYS A 222 -13.58 -28.18 -3.42
CA LYS A 222 -14.81 -27.51 -3.80
C LYS A 222 -15.21 -26.49 -2.74
N THR A 223 -15.71 -25.34 -3.18
CA THR A 223 -16.31 -24.31 -2.35
C THR A 223 -17.70 -23.99 -2.87
N THR A 224 -18.71 -24.13 -2.01
CA THR A 224 -20.10 -23.75 -2.32
C THR A 224 -20.50 -22.56 -1.47
N ILE A 225 -20.88 -21.46 -2.10
CA ILE A 225 -21.48 -20.29 -1.44
C ILE A 225 -23.00 -20.36 -1.65
N VAL A 226 -23.75 -20.27 -0.57
CA VAL A 226 -25.22 -20.32 -0.53
C VAL A 226 -25.73 -19.02 0.09
N ASP A 227 -26.69 -18.38 -0.56
CA ASP A 227 -27.37 -17.23 0.01
C ASP A 227 -28.57 -17.62 0.89
N GLY A 228 -29.07 -16.69 1.71
CA GLY A 228 -30.27 -16.90 2.53
C GLY A 228 -31.56 -17.16 1.74
N GLY A 229 -31.58 -16.95 0.42
CA GLY A 229 -32.67 -17.35 -0.47
C GLY A 229 -32.52 -18.77 -1.04
N GLY A 230 -31.39 -19.44 -0.80
CA GLY A 230 -31.07 -20.78 -1.30
C GLY A 230 -30.33 -20.81 -2.64
N THR A 231 -30.00 -19.67 -3.24
CA THR A 231 -29.16 -19.60 -4.46
C THR A 231 -27.78 -20.14 -4.15
N LYS A 232 -27.21 -20.95 -5.05
CA LYS A 232 -25.88 -21.57 -4.87
C LYS A 232 -24.93 -21.18 -5.99
N THR A 233 -23.69 -20.93 -5.62
CA THR A 233 -22.55 -20.74 -6.53
C THR A 233 -21.47 -21.72 -6.09
N GLU A 234 -21.00 -22.57 -7.00
CA GLU A 234 -20.02 -23.63 -6.69
C GLU A 234 -18.76 -23.45 -7.53
N SER A 235 -17.60 -23.43 -6.88
CA SER A 235 -16.29 -23.41 -7.53
C SER A 235 -15.55 -24.70 -7.17
N VAL A 236 -14.90 -25.34 -8.15
CA VAL A 236 -14.24 -26.65 -8.03
C VAL A 236 -12.76 -26.50 -8.32
N PHE A 237 -11.91 -27.22 -7.59
CA PHE A 237 -10.46 -27.11 -7.66
C PHE A 237 -9.80 -28.49 -7.61
N ASP A 238 -8.77 -28.67 -8.44
CA ASP A 238 -7.86 -29.81 -8.36
C ASP A 238 -6.43 -29.34 -8.18
N TYR A 239 -5.67 -30.16 -7.44
CA TYR A 239 -4.26 -29.92 -7.15
C TYR A 239 -3.42 -31.16 -7.43
N ASP A 240 -2.14 -30.95 -7.70
CA ASP A 240 -1.14 -32.02 -7.72
C ASP A 240 -0.66 -32.41 -6.31
N LYS A 241 0.29 -33.35 -6.23
CA LYS A 241 0.86 -33.84 -4.97
C LYS A 241 1.70 -32.81 -4.20
N SER A 242 2.14 -31.74 -4.87
CA SER A 242 2.82 -30.59 -4.27
C SER A 242 1.84 -29.48 -3.86
N GLY A 243 0.53 -29.70 -4.04
CA GLY A 243 -0.51 -28.74 -3.73
C GLY A 243 -0.60 -27.57 -4.72
N ARG A 244 0.02 -27.67 -5.91
CA ARG A 244 -0.13 -26.67 -6.98
C ARG A 244 -1.49 -26.87 -7.67
N LEU A 245 -2.19 -25.79 -7.98
CA LEU A 245 -3.52 -25.82 -8.60
C LEU A 245 -3.40 -26.30 -10.04
N THR A 246 -4.00 -27.44 -10.41
CA THR A 246 -3.94 -27.99 -11.78
C THR A 246 -5.23 -27.80 -12.56
N PHE A 247 -6.36 -27.56 -11.88
CA PHE A 247 -7.62 -27.17 -12.51
C PHE A 247 -8.43 -26.29 -11.56
N SER A 248 -9.14 -25.32 -12.11
CA SER A 248 -10.23 -24.64 -11.43
C SER A 248 -11.43 -24.45 -12.35
N GLN A 249 -12.62 -24.49 -11.76
CA GLN A 249 -13.85 -24.09 -12.41
C GLN A 249 -14.57 -23.11 -11.50
N ASP A 250 -14.91 -21.95 -12.03
CA ASP A 250 -15.65 -20.91 -11.33
C ASP A 250 -16.81 -20.38 -12.21
N PRO A 251 -18.02 -20.17 -11.67
CA PRO A 251 -19.16 -19.72 -12.48
C PRO A 251 -19.00 -18.32 -13.11
N SER A 252 -18.08 -17.50 -12.59
CA SER A 252 -17.80 -16.14 -13.09
C SER A 252 -16.58 -16.10 -14.01
N LEU A 253 -15.58 -16.96 -13.79
CA LEU A 253 -14.31 -16.93 -14.53
C LEU A 253 -14.15 -18.02 -15.59
N GLY A 254 -14.99 -19.06 -15.58
CA GLY A 254 -14.92 -20.20 -16.50
C GLY A 254 -14.05 -21.34 -15.97
N GLN A 255 -13.41 -22.08 -16.89
CA GLN A 255 -12.52 -23.21 -16.54
C GLN A 255 -11.06 -22.86 -16.84
N TYR A 256 -10.16 -23.24 -15.94
CA TYR A 256 -8.71 -23.13 -16.12
C TYR A 256 -8.05 -24.49 -15.87
N ARG A 257 -6.99 -24.80 -16.61
CA ARG A 257 -6.05 -25.88 -16.27
C ARG A 257 -4.63 -25.35 -16.30
N PHE A 258 -3.79 -25.91 -15.44
CA PHE A 258 -2.40 -25.50 -15.30
C PHE A 258 -1.49 -26.71 -15.28
N GLU A 259 -0.40 -26.64 -16.04
CA GLU A 259 0.70 -27.59 -15.99
C GLU A 259 1.96 -26.92 -15.46
N TYR A 260 2.85 -27.71 -14.87
CA TYR A 260 4.07 -27.22 -14.25
C TYR A 260 5.24 -28.16 -14.51
N ASP A 261 6.45 -27.61 -14.56
CA ASP A 261 7.69 -28.37 -14.57
C ASP A 261 8.03 -28.98 -13.19
N ILE A 262 9.19 -29.64 -13.13
CA ILE A 262 9.72 -30.26 -11.90
C ILE A 262 10.21 -29.24 -10.85
N TYR A 263 10.44 -27.98 -11.24
CA TYR A 263 10.98 -26.92 -10.38
C TYR A 263 9.88 -26.05 -9.75
N GLY A 264 8.66 -26.09 -10.27
CA GLY A 264 7.54 -25.27 -9.80
C GLY A 264 6.98 -24.30 -10.84
N ASN A 265 7.66 -24.14 -11.98
CA ASN A 265 7.31 -23.14 -12.97
C ASN A 265 6.11 -23.60 -13.80
N LYS A 266 5.13 -22.73 -14.02
CA LYS A 266 3.93 -23.03 -14.80
C LYS A 266 4.29 -23.08 -16.29
N THR A 267 4.12 -24.22 -16.94
CA THR A 267 4.47 -24.43 -18.36
C THR A 267 3.28 -24.23 -19.31
N LEU A 268 2.05 -24.42 -18.83
CA LEU A 268 0.83 -24.25 -19.60
C LEU A 268 -0.28 -23.64 -18.73
N GLU A 269 -1.09 -22.75 -19.33
CA GLU A 269 -2.37 -22.28 -18.79
C GLU A 269 -3.44 -22.44 -19.88
N ILE A 270 -4.35 -23.41 -19.72
CA ILE A 270 -5.54 -23.50 -20.57
C ILE A 270 -6.63 -22.65 -19.91
N SER A 271 -7.31 -21.78 -20.65
CA SER A 271 -8.32 -20.90 -20.06
C SER A 271 -9.55 -20.73 -20.95
N GLN A 272 -10.72 -21.16 -20.49
CA GLN A 272 -11.99 -21.03 -21.22
C GLN A 272 -12.82 -19.88 -20.63
N PRO A 273 -13.28 -18.89 -21.42
CA PRO A 273 -13.36 -18.83 -22.89
C PRO A 273 -12.24 -17.97 -23.54
N ARG A 274 -11.01 -18.09 -23.07
CA ARG A 274 -9.84 -17.29 -23.48
C ARG A 274 -8.86 -18.13 -24.30
N GLU A 275 -7.61 -17.67 -24.41
CA GLU A 275 -6.52 -18.34 -25.14
C GLU A 275 -5.68 -19.19 -24.18
N ASP A 276 -5.07 -20.25 -24.71
CA ASP A 276 -4.30 -21.23 -23.92
C ASP A 276 -2.81 -20.91 -24.01
N VAL A 277 -2.12 -20.59 -22.92
CA VAL A 277 -0.79 -19.99 -22.94
C VAL A 277 0.32 -20.98 -22.60
N GLY A 278 1.31 -21.13 -23.48
CA GLY A 278 2.58 -21.82 -23.19
C GLY A 278 3.64 -20.90 -22.58
N TYR A 279 4.50 -21.45 -21.71
CA TYR A 279 5.59 -20.74 -21.01
C TYR A 279 6.89 -21.56 -20.99
N GLU A 280 8.03 -20.94 -21.28
CA GLU A 280 9.36 -21.55 -21.19
C GLU A 280 10.31 -20.73 -20.31
N TYR A 281 11.22 -21.40 -19.61
CA TYR A 281 12.12 -20.81 -18.62
C TYR A 281 13.59 -21.19 -18.88
N ASP A 282 14.52 -20.33 -18.47
CA ASP A 282 15.95 -20.66 -18.44
C ASP A 282 16.34 -21.49 -17.20
N LEU A 283 17.60 -21.90 -17.12
CA LEU A 283 18.16 -22.68 -16.01
C LEU A 283 18.14 -21.96 -14.65
N LEU A 284 17.86 -20.65 -14.63
CA LEU A 284 17.70 -19.86 -13.41
C LEU A 284 16.21 -19.65 -13.04
N GLY A 285 15.29 -20.31 -13.76
CA GLY A 285 13.84 -20.18 -13.54
C GLY A 285 13.25 -18.88 -14.09
N ARG A 286 13.94 -18.18 -14.98
CA ARG A 286 13.46 -16.90 -15.55
C ARG A 286 12.69 -17.17 -16.85
N LEU A 287 11.51 -16.57 -16.98
CA LEU A 287 10.65 -16.72 -18.16
C LEU A 287 11.37 -16.21 -19.41
N VAL A 288 11.61 -17.06 -20.42
CA VAL A 288 12.27 -16.69 -21.69
C VAL A 288 11.31 -16.66 -22.89
N ARG A 289 10.21 -17.41 -22.86
CA ARG A 289 9.18 -17.38 -23.91
C ARG A 289 7.77 -17.50 -23.31
N LYS A 290 6.82 -16.79 -23.93
CA LYS A 290 5.37 -16.98 -23.81
C LYS A 290 4.80 -17.19 -25.23
N THR A 291 3.88 -18.15 -25.41
CA THR A 291 3.32 -18.47 -26.73
C THR A 291 1.79 -18.55 -26.68
N TYR A 292 1.11 -17.76 -27.52
CA TYR A 292 -0.34 -17.74 -27.81
C TYR A 292 -1.27 -18.42 -26.78
N TYR A 293 -2.14 -19.36 -27.13
CA TYR A 293 -2.43 -20.12 -28.36
C TYR A 293 -3.92 -20.03 -28.73
N ASN A 294 -4.25 -20.02 -30.03
CA ASN A 294 -5.63 -20.09 -30.50
C ASN A 294 -6.09 -21.55 -30.68
N LEU A 295 -6.47 -22.20 -29.56
CA LEU A 295 -7.00 -23.56 -29.57
C LEU A 295 -8.53 -23.57 -29.70
N SER A 296 -9.01 -23.26 -30.91
CA SER A 296 -10.37 -23.57 -31.33
C SER A 296 -10.53 -25.08 -31.55
N SER A 297 -10.75 -25.80 -30.45
CA SER A 297 -11.20 -27.20 -30.36
C SER A 297 -10.44 -28.26 -31.18
N GLY A 298 -9.50 -28.93 -30.51
CA GLY A 298 -9.31 -30.38 -30.69
C GLY A 298 -8.74 -30.87 -32.03
N GLU A 299 -7.44 -30.70 -32.23
CA GLU A 299 -6.57 -31.85 -32.54
C GLU A 299 -5.10 -31.49 -32.28
N LEU A 300 -4.26 -32.52 -32.09
CA LEU A 300 -2.88 -32.41 -31.64
C LEU A 300 -2.00 -31.53 -32.55
N TYR A 301 -1.30 -30.57 -31.92
CA TYR A 301 0.05 -30.15 -32.32
C TYR A 301 0.25 -29.49 -33.70
N ASN A 302 -0.77 -28.87 -34.30
CA ASN A 302 -0.66 -28.24 -35.62
C ASN A 302 -0.38 -26.72 -35.60
N ARG A 303 0.87 -26.39 -35.27
CA ARG A 303 1.74 -25.41 -35.94
C ARG A 303 1.10 -24.21 -36.70
N MET A 304 0.30 -23.41 -36.02
CA MET A 304 0.13 -21.99 -36.35
C MET A 304 0.73 -21.14 -35.24
N VAL A 305 1.68 -20.26 -35.60
CA VAL A 305 2.32 -19.33 -34.65
C VAL A 305 1.35 -18.19 -34.37
N SER A 306 0.44 -18.44 -33.44
CA SER A 306 -0.19 -17.39 -32.63
C SER A 306 0.89 -16.75 -31.74
N ASP A 307 1.01 -15.43 -31.83
CA ASP A 307 1.93 -14.52 -31.16
C ASP A 307 2.94 -15.13 -30.16
N GLU A 308 4.23 -14.92 -30.43
CA GLU A 308 5.32 -15.24 -29.49
C GLU A 308 5.80 -13.98 -28.78
N VAL A 309 6.06 -14.11 -27.47
CA VAL A 309 6.73 -13.09 -26.67
C VAL A 309 8.02 -13.68 -26.13
N THR A 310 9.18 -13.10 -26.48
CA THR A 310 10.48 -13.53 -25.94
C THR A 310 11.05 -12.52 -24.98
N TYR A 311 11.78 -13.02 -23.99
CA TYR A 311 12.38 -12.26 -22.91
C TYR A 311 13.89 -12.56 -22.88
N GLN A 312 14.72 -11.51 -22.78
CA GLN A 312 16.17 -11.62 -22.72
C GLN A 312 16.66 -10.91 -21.47
N TYR A 313 17.65 -11.50 -20.80
CA TYR A 313 18.23 -11.01 -19.56
C TYR A 313 19.74 -10.83 -19.72
N ASP A 314 20.37 -10.11 -18.79
CA ASP A 314 21.83 -9.99 -18.65
C ASP A 314 22.55 -9.33 -19.86
N GLY A 315 21.79 -8.90 -20.87
CA GLY A 315 22.30 -8.34 -22.12
C GLY A 315 22.76 -6.89 -22.00
N GLY A 316 24.01 -6.68 -21.60
CA GLY A 316 24.67 -5.37 -21.62
C GLY A 316 25.22 -4.92 -20.26
N PRO A 317 25.77 -3.70 -20.17
CA PRO A 317 26.36 -3.19 -18.94
C PRO A 317 25.30 -3.04 -17.83
N PHE A 318 25.70 -3.38 -16.61
CA PHE A 318 24.89 -3.26 -15.37
C PHE A 318 23.55 -4.00 -15.37
N ALA A 319 23.38 -4.96 -16.29
CA ALA A 319 22.13 -5.70 -16.49
C ALA A 319 22.10 -7.09 -15.83
N LEU A 320 23.08 -7.44 -14.98
CA LEU A 320 23.17 -8.77 -14.36
C LEU A 320 21.94 -9.06 -13.48
N GLY A 321 21.23 -10.14 -13.78
CA GLY A 321 19.96 -10.50 -13.15
C GLY A 321 18.77 -9.65 -13.61
N LYS A 322 18.90 -8.83 -14.66
CA LYS A 322 17.88 -7.89 -15.14
C LYS A 322 17.37 -8.25 -16.53
N LEU A 323 16.10 -7.95 -16.78
CA LEU A 323 15.45 -8.06 -18.09
C LEU A 323 15.92 -6.94 -19.01
N THR A 324 16.52 -7.27 -20.16
CA THR A 324 17.09 -6.28 -21.10
C THR A 324 16.30 -6.14 -22.39
N LYS A 325 15.51 -7.16 -22.78
CA LYS A 325 14.64 -7.09 -23.95
C LYS A 325 13.38 -7.93 -23.80
N VAL A 326 12.28 -7.40 -24.32
CA VAL A 326 11.04 -8.14 -24.60
C VAL A 326 10.71 -7.93 -26.07
N ASN A 327 10.56 -9.00 -26.84
CA ASN A 327 10.03 -8.94 -28.20
C ASN A 327 8.58 -9.43 -28.21
N HIS A 328 7.77 -8.84 -29.07
CA HIS A 328 6.36 -9.16 -29.32
C HIS A 328 6.12 -9.09 -30.83
N LEU A 329 5.02 -9.67 -31.35
CA LEU A 329 4.67 -9.57 -32.77
C LEU A 329 4.63 -8.11 -33.27
N THR A 330 4.20 -7.17 -32.43
CA THR A 330 3.98 -5.76 -32.76
C THR A 330 5.18 -4.83 -32.52
N GLY A 331 6.30 -5.36 -32.01
CA GLY A 331 7.47 -4.56 -31.65
C GLY A 331 8.33 -5.13 -30.53
N SER A 332 9.20 -4.32 -29.97
CA SER A 332 10.05 -4.68 -28.83
C SER A 332 10.12 -3.59 -27.77
N LYS A 333 10.49 -3.99 -26.55
CA LYS A 333 10.90 -3.11 -25.45
C LYS A 333 12.31 -3.50 -25.04
N GLU A 334 13.24 -2.55 -25.10
CA GLU A 334 14.62 -2.73 -24.64
C GLU A 334 14.83 -1.89 -23.37
N PHE A 335 15.53 -2.46 -22.38
CA PHE A 335 15.82 -1.83 -21.10
C PHE A 335 17.33 -1.74 -20.92
N SER A 336 17.80 -0.60 -20.43
CA SER A 336 19.22 -0.43 -20.04
C SER A 336 19.32 0.21 -18.67
N TYR A 337 20.41 -0.12 -17.98
CA TYR A 337 20.62 0.18 -16.57
C TYR A 337 21.82 1.12 -16.37
N ASP A 338 21.82 1.87 -15.27
CA ASP A 338 23.00 2.63 -14.82
C ASP A 338 23.89 1.79 -13.88
N GLY A 339 25.00 2.37 -13.41
CA GLY A 339 25.95 1.67 -12.53
C GLY A 339 25.37 1.24 -11.17
N GLY A 340 24.22 1.79 -10.76
CA GLY A 340 23.45 1.36 -9.60
C GLY A 340 22.46 0.22 -9.91
N GLN A 341 22.48 -0.30 -11.14
CA GLN A 341 21.51 -1.25 -11.70
C GLN A 341 20.06 -0.72 -11.73
N ARG A 342 19.88 0.60 -11.85
CA ARG A 342 18.59 1.29 -11.91
C ARG A 342 18.17 1.50 -13.36
N LEU A 343 16.88 1.51 -13.65
CA LEU A 343 16.36 1.59 -15.01
C LEU A 343 16.63 2.97 -15.62
N ARG A 344 17.65 3.08 -16.46
CA ARG A 344 18.09 4.33 -17.07
C ARG A 344 17.33 4.68 -18.35
N LYS A 345 16.95 3.66 -19.14
CA LYS A 345 16.24 3.86 -20.40
C LYS A 345 15.34 2.68 -20.72
N THR A 346 14.12 2.99 -21.16
CA THR A 346 13.22 2.06 -21.86
C THR A 346 13.03 2.54 -23.30
N ARG A 347 13.40 1.71 -24.27
CA ARG A 347 13.18 1.95 -25.69
C ARG A 347 12.05 1.06 -26.19
N VAL A 348 10.96 1.66 -26.66
CA VAL A 348 9.82 0.96 -27.25
C VAL A 348 9.89 1.14 -28.76
N ALA A 349 10.15 0.07 -29.51
CA ALA A 349 10.15 0.08 -30.97
C ALA A 349 8.91 -0.68 -31.47
N THR A 350 8.10 -0.05 -32.31
CA THR A 350 7.02 -0.70 -33.08
C THR A 350 7.35 -0.61 -34.57
N PHE A 351 6.54 -1.25 -35.44
CA PHE A 351 6.76 -1.25 -36.89
C PHE A 351 6.99 0.12 -37.53
N SER A 352 6.43 1.20 -36.98
CA SER A 352 6.46 2.54 -37.57
C SER A 352 7.16 3.59 -36.72
N ASN A 353 7.46 3.31 -35.45
CA ASN A 353 7.92 4.33 -34.50
C ASN A 353 8.88 3.75 -33.45
N VAL A 354 9.85 4.57 -33.04
CA VAL A 354 10.70 4.30 -31.87
C VAL A 354 10.43 5.39 -30.83
N LYS A 355 10.17 4.97 -29.59
CA LYS A 355 9.90 5.85 -28.45
C LYS A 355 10.88 5.55 -27.33
N ASP A 356 11.74 6.51 -27.04
CA ASP A 356 12.71 6.43 -25.96
C ASP A 356 12.18 7.17 -24.72
N PHE A 357 12.22 6.48 -23.58
CA PHE A 357 11.99 7.06 -22.25
C PHE A 357 13.29 6.94 -21.48
N THR A 358 13.81 8.02 -20.89
CA THR A 358 15.03 7.98 -20.07
C THR A 358 14.77 8.54 -18.69
N THR A 359 15.36 7.91 -17.68
CA THR A 359 15.24 8.29 -16.27
C THR A 359 16.63 8.48 -15.67
N GLY A 360 16.82 9.61 -15.00
CA GLY A 360 18.02 10.00 -14.27
C GLY A 360 17.74 10.02 -12.77
N TYR A 361 18.74 9.61 -11.99
CA TYR A 361 18.66 9.49 -10.54
C TYR A 361 19.84 10.19 -9.88
N ASN A 362 19.64 10.65 -8.65
CA ASN A 362 20.74 11.11 -7.79
C ASN A 362 21.51 9.92 -7.18
N GLN A 363 22.48 10.19 -6.29
CA GLN A 363 23.39 9.14 -5.78
C GLN A 363 22.67 8.12 -4.88
N ILE A 364 21.58 8.52 -4.24
CA ILE A 364 20.79 7.66 -3.34
C ILE A 364 19.56 7.03 -4.02
N SER A 365 19.43 7.16 -5.35
CA SER A 365 18.38 6.54 -6.18
C SER A 365 16.99 7.19 -6.13
N GLN A 366 16.90 8.45 -5.73
CA GLN A 366 15.72 9.28 -6.02
C GLN A 366 15.77 9.75 -7.48
N GLU A 367 14.61 9.80 -8.14
CA GLU A 367 14.48 10.18 -9.55
C GLU A 367 14.51 11.71 -9.70
N ILE A 368 15.50 12.26 -10.41
CA ILE A 368 15.68 13.72 -10.56
C ILE A 368 15.25 14.24 -11.95
N GLU A 369 15.27 13.40 -12.99
CA GLU A 369 14.80 13.76 -14.32
C GLU A 369 14.20 12.54 -15.04
N SER A 370 13.06 12.73 -15.71
CA SER A 370 12.51 11.80 -16.70
C SER A 370 12.29 12.55 -18.01
N THR A 371 12.76 12.00 -19.13
CA THR A 371 12.53 12.53 -20.48
C THR A 371 11.65 11.57 -21.28
N TYR A 372 10.64 12.12 -21.94
CA TYR A 372 9.64 11.41 -22.74
C TYR A 372 10.00 11.40 -24.24
N PRO A 373 9.34 10.55 -25.06
CA PRO A 373 9.66 10.39 -26.48
C PRO A 373 9.45 11.64 -27.36
N ASP A 374 8.68 12.61 -26.90
CA ASP A 374 8.47 13.92 -27.56
C ASP A 374 9.54 14.95 -27.17
N GLY A 375 10.50 14.56 -26.31
CA GLY A 375 11.53 15.44 -25.77
C GLY A 375 11.12 16.18 -24.50
N SER A 376 9.86 16.06 -24.05
CA SER A 376 9.41 16.72 -22.82
C SER A 376 10.09 16.13 -21.58
N LYS A 377 10.32 16.98 -20.59
CA LYS A 377 11.09 16.65 -19.38
C LYS A 377 10.31 16.93 -18.11
N VAL A 378 10.24 15.94 -17.24
CA VAL A 378 9.81 16.08 -15.84
C VAL A 378 11.06 16.08 -14.97
N GLN A 379 11.29 17.14 -14.20
CA GLN A 379 12.39 17.23 -13.24
C GLN A 379 11.86 17.33 -11.82
N LYS A 380 12.54 16.72 -10.86
CA LYS A 380 12.12 16.64 -9.45
C LYS A 380 13.26 17.11 -8.54
N GLU A 381 12.91 17.97 -7.59
CA GLU A 381 13.77 18.38 -6.47
C GLU A 381 13.14 17.84 -5.19
N TYR A 382 13.96 17.31 -4.28
CA TYR A 382 13.50 16.69 -3.03
C TYR A 382 13.78 17.58 -1.82
N ASP A 383 12.95 17.48 -0.77
CA ASP A 383 13.19 18.12 0.52
C ASP A 383 14.10 17.26 1.41
N ARG A 384 14.46 17.79 2.59
CA ARG A 384 15.24 17.05 3.61
C ARG A 384 14.54 15.80 4.17
N GLU A 385 13.26 15.58 3.86
CA GLU A 385 12.45 14.45 4.30
C GLU A 385 12.22 13.41 3.19
N GLY A 386 12.89 13.55 2.05
CA GLY A 386 12.84 12.60 0.94
C GLY A 386 11.58 12.73 0.07
N ARG A 387 10.75 13.75 0.31
CA ARG A 387 9.54 14.04 -0.47
C ARG A 387 9.88 14.95 -1.63
N VAL A 388 9.07 14.93 -2.70
CA VAL A 388 9.20 15.92 -3.78
C VAL A 388 8.87 17.29 -3.18
N ALA A 389 9.83 18.21 -3.25
CA ALA A 389 9.69 19.61 -2.86
C ALA A 389 9.28 20.49 -4.05
N ARG A 390 9.71 20.11 -5.26
CA ARG A 390 9.42 20.84 -6.49
C ARG A 390 9.35 19.89 -7.67
N MET A 391 8.45 20.15 -8.60
CA MET A 391 8.42 19.47 -9.90
C MET A 391 8.38 20.51 -11.02
N LYS A 392 9.19 20.29 -12.05
CA LYS A 392 9.20 21.08 -13.28
C LYS A 392 8.78 20.23 -14.48
N VAL A 393 8.04 20.82 -15.40
CA VAL A 393 7.78 20.29 -16.74
C VAL A 393 8.37 21.27 -17.74
N ASP A 394 9.30 20.79 -18.58
CA ASP A 394 10.01 21.60 -19.59
C ASP A 394 10.63 22.89 -19.01
N GLY A 395 11.20 22.77 -17.81
CA GLY A 395 11.83 23.87 -17.08
C GLY A 395 10.87 24.84 -16.36
N LYS A 396 9.56 24.69 -16.52
CA LYS A 396 8.53 25.46 -15.82
C LYS A 396 8.08 24.72 -14.58
N ASP A 397 7.90 25.42 -13.47
CA ASP A 397 7.34 24.81 -12.26
C ASP A 397 5.88 24.36 -12.50
N VAL A 398 5.54 23.19 -11.96
CA VAL A 398 4.16 22.67 -11.91
C VAL A 398 3.75 22.25 -10.50
N PHE A 399 4.70 22.10 -9.58
CA PHE A 399 4.47 21.81 -8.17
C PHE A 399 5.56 22.48 -7.34
N THR A 400 5.16 23.19 -6.30
CA THR A 400 6.05 24.04 -5.47
C THR A 400 6.03 23.66 -3.99
N GLY A 401 5.71 22.39 -3.71
CA GLY A 401 5.84 21.80 -2.38
C GLY A 401 4.49 21.50 -1.72
N ALA A 402 4.57 20.79 -0.60
CA ALA A 402 3.43 20.42 0.21
C ALA A 402 3.75 20.46 1.71
N SER A 403 2.72 20.74 2.52
CA SER A 403 2.76 20.56 3.97
C SER A 403 2.02 19.30 4.39
N TYR A 404 2.44 18.70 5.49
CA TYR A 404 1.94 17.42 5.98
C TYR A 404 1.59 17.51 7.47
N ASP A 405 0.57 16.77 7.89
CA ASP A 405 0.20 16.66 9.30
C ASP A 405 1.17 15.76 10.09
N LYS A 406 0.90 15.58 11.38
CA LYS A 406 1.73 14.71 12.24
C LYS A 406 1.66 13.23 11.87
N PHE A 407 0.62 12.78 11.17
CA PHE A 407 0.46 11.41 10.68
C PHE A 407 1.12 11.19 9.30
N GLY A 408 1.45 12.27 8.58
CA GLY A 408 2.05 12.24 7.25
C GLY A 408 1.06 12.46 6.10
N ASN A 409 -0.17 12.88 6.37
CA ASN A 409 -1.15 13.20 5.33
C ASN A 409 -0.87 14.60 4.74
N GLN A 410 -0.92 14.74 3.42
CA GLN A 410 -0.76 16.03 2.73
C GLN A 410 -1.93 16.97 3.10
N ARG A 411 -1.64 18.10 3.74
CA ARG A 411 -2.65 19.11 4.09
C ARG A 411 -2.73 20.28 3.12
N VAL A 412 -1.61 20.74 2.60
CA VAL A 412 -1.58 21.84 1.61
C VAL A 412 -0.62 21.46 0.51
N ALA A 413 -0.97 21.71 -0.74
CA ALA A 413 -0.06 21.59 -1.87
C ALA A 413 -0.33 22.70 -2.90
N GLN A 414 0.72 23.21 -3.51
CA GLN A 414 0.65 24.22 -4.56
C GLN A 414 1.02 23.62 -5.92
N VAL A 415 0.15 23.84 -6.90
CA VAL A 415 0.26 23.31 -8.26
C VAL A 415 0.12 24.46 -9.26
N GLU A 416 1.07 24.59 -10.18
CA GLU A 416 1.00 25.53 -11.30
C GLU A 416 0.56 24.79 -12.56
N PHE A 417 -0.54 25.23 -13.16
CA PHE A 417 -1.09 24.59 -14.36
C PHE A 417 -1.71 25.62 -15.30
N GLN A 418 -1.35 25.57 -16.59
CA GLN A 418 -1.83 26.50 -17.63
C GLN A 418 -1.68 28.01 -17.27
N GLY A 419 -0.74 28.36 -16.37
CA GLY A 419 -0.51 29.73 -15.90
C GLY A 419 -1.35 30.15 -14.69
N GLY A 420 -2.20 29.27 -14.14
CA GLY A 420 -2.88 29.47 -12.87
C GLY A 420 -2.14 28.77 -11.71
N LEU A 421 -2.14 29.40 -10.53
CA LEU A 421 -1.70 28.79 -9.28
C LEU A 421 -2.90 28.24 -8.51
N TYR A 422 -2.90 26.93 -8.30
CA TYR A 422 -3.94 26.20 -7.59
C TYR A 422 -3.40 25.74 -6.23
N THR A 423 -4.22 25.86 -5.18
CA THR A 423 -3.90 25.36 -3.84
C THR A 423 -4.89 24.28 -3.45
N ASN A 424 -4.39 23.05 -3.24
CA ASN A 424 -5.16 22.00 -2.60
C ASN A 424 -5.07 22.18 -1.07
N THR A 425 -6.19 22.02 -0.36
CA THR A 425 -6.27 22.02 1.10
C THR A 425 -7.05 20.80 1.60
N ASN A 426 -6.47 20.03 2.52
CA ASN A 426 -7.06 18.81 3.06
C ASN A 426 -7.10 18.86 4.59
N VAL A 427 -8.19 18.34 5.16
CA VAL A 427 -8.34 18.10 6.60
C VAL A 427 -8.70 16.63 6.79
N PHE A 428 -7.97 15.95 7.65
CA PHE A 428 -8.22 14.57 8.05
C PHE A 428 -8.65 14.52 9.52
N ASP A 429 -9.33 13.44 9.91
CA ASP A 429 -9.45 13.08 11.32
C ASP A 429 -8.25 12.24 11.80
N THR A 430 -8.26 11.90 13.09
CA THR A 430 -7.15 11.15 13.72
C THR A 430 -7.11 9.67 13.34
N LEU A 431 -8.13 9.16 12.62
CA LEU A 431 -8.12 7.84 11.99
C LEU A 431 -7.49 7.86 10.59
N GLY A 432 -7.28 9.05 10.01
CA GLY A 432 -6.82 9.27 8.64
C GLY A 432 -7.94 9.40 7.60
N ARG A 433 -9.20 9.58 8.01
CA ARG A 433 -10.33 9.79 7.09
C ARG A 433 -10.42 11.26 6.69
N LEU A 434 -10.74 11.54 5.42
CA LEU A 434 -10.79 12.89 4.86
C LEU A 434 -12.09 13.61 5.31
N LYS A 435 -11.97 14.65 6.14
CA LYS A 435 -13.10 15.52 6.56
C LYS A 435 -13.36 16.65 5.57
N THR A 436 -12.31 17.19 4.94
CA THR A 436 -12.44 18.26 3.94
C THR A 436 -11.42 18.08 2.82
N LEU A 437 -11.88 18.18 1.58
CA LEU A 437 -11.07 18.42 0.38
C LEU A 437 -11.39 19.84 -0.12
N GLY A 438 -10.37 20.63 -0.42
CA GLY A 438 -10.48 21.94 -1.03
C GLY A 438 -9.51 22.08 -2.19
N VAL A 439 -9.93 22.79 -3.24
CA VAL A 439 -9.10 23.25 -4.34
C VAL A 439 -9.51 24.68 -4.66
N SER A 440 -8.60 25.63 -4.41
CA SER A 440 -8.77 27.03 -4.75
C SER A 440 -7.79 27.47 -5.84
N THR A 441 -8.08 28.59 -6.50
CA THR A 441 -7.17 29.26 -7.44
C THR A 441 -7.09 30.75 -7.14
N LYS A 442 -5.97 31.39 -7.45
CA LYS A 442 -5.85 32.85 -7.35
C LYS A 442 -6.47 33.54 -8.55
N GLN A 443 -7.42 34.43 -8.30
CA GLN A 443 -8.09 35.21 -9.33
C GLN A 443 -8.04 36.71 -9.02
N ALA A 444 -7.70 37.52 -10.02
CA ALA A 444 -7.82 38.97 -9.94
C ALA A 444 -9.30 39.39 -10.07
N VAL A 445 -9.80 40.07 -9.05
CA VAL A 445 -11.18 40.55 -8.95
C VAL A 445 -11.19 42.08 -8.88
N ILE A 446 -11.98 42.70 -9.76
CA ILE A 446 -12.10 44.16 -9.88
C ILE A 446 -12.57 44.73 -8.54
N GLY A 447 -11.79 45.64 -7.97
CA GLY A 447 -12.07 46.29 -6.68
C GLY A 447 -11.69 45.50 -5.42
N ALA A 448 -11.28 44.24 -5.54
CA ALA A 448 -10.88 43.39 -4.40
C ALA A 448 -9.40 42.91 -4.45
N GLY A 449 -8.71 43.10 -5.58
CA GLY A 449 -7.34 42.63 -5.75
C GLY A 449 -7.29 41.17 -6.17
N VAL A 450 -6.22 40.45 -5.79
CA VAL A 450 -6.12 39.00 -6.05
C VAL A 450 -6.63 38.26 -4.82
N ILE A 451 -7.67 37.45 -5.00
CA ILE A 451 -8.26 36.61 -3.94
C ILE A 451 -8.15 35.13 -4.30
N ASP A 452 -8.15 34.26 -3.29
CA ASP A 452 -8.33 32.82 -3.50
C ASP A 452 -9.83 32.52 -3.72
N VAL A 453 -10.14 31.81 -4.80
CA VAL A 453 -11.49 31.40 -5.20
C VAL A 453 -11.58 29.88 -5.09
N ASP A 454 -12.45 29.38 -4.22
CA ASP A 454 -12.75 27.95 -4.09
C ASP A 454 -13.41 27.44 -5.39
N LEU A 455 -12.70 26.57 -6.11
CA LEU A 455 -13.20 25.90 -7.31
C LEU A 455 -14.00 24.65 -6.94
N ILE A 456 -13.48 23.87 -5.99
CA ILE A 456 -14.14 22.69 -5.43
C ILE A 456 -13.87 22.69 -3.92
N LYS A 457 -14.91 22.44 -3.12
CA LYS A 457 -14.79 22.14 -1.70
C LYS A 457 -15.78 21.04 -1.32
N GLN A 458 -15.28 19.94 -0.80
CA GLN A 458 -16.07 18.81 -0.32
C GLN A 458 -15.89 18.70 1.20
N ASN A 459 -16.99 18.71 1.96
CA ASN A 459 -16.97 18.42 3.39
C ASN A 459 -17.69 17.08 3.62
N LEU A 460 -17.01 16.13 4.26
CA LEU A 460 -17.49 14.77 4.47
C LEU A 460 -17.80 14.55 5.96
N VAL A 461 -18.98 14.01 6.24
CA VAL A 461 -19.37 13.55 7.58
C VAL A 461 -19.47 12.04 7.57
N TYR A 462 -18.92 11.38 8.60
CA TYR A 462 -18.94 9.94 8.74
C TYR A 462 -19.88 9.52 9.88
N ASN A 463 -20.66 8.47 9.67
CA ASN A 463 -21.56 7.92 10.68
C ASN A 463 -20.84 7.08 11.75
N SER A 464 -21.62 6.43 12.63
CA SER A 464 -21.14 5.51 13.67
C SER A 464 -20.25 4.37 13.16
N TYR A 465 -20.34 4.02 11.87
CA TYR A 465 -19.72 2.87 11.21
C TYR A 465 -18.64 3.26 10.18
N SER A 466 -18.12 4.49 10.22
CA SER A 466 -17.14 5.01 9.24
C SER A 466 -17.63 5.09 7.79
N GLU A 467 -18.94 5.06 7.55
CA GLU A 467 -19.51 5.29 6.22
C GLU A 467 -19.76 6.79 6.04
N ILE A 468 -19.62 7.32 4.81
CA ILE A 468 -19.88 8.74 4.52
C ILE A 468 -21.39 8.95 4.60
N GLU A 469 -21.89 9.63 5.62
CA GLU A 469 -23.31 9.92 5.79
C GLU A 469 -23.75 11.07 4.88
N THR A 470 -22.94 12.13 4.82
CA THR A 470 -23.17 13.28 3.96
C THR A 470 -21.90 13.79 3.31
N LEU A 471 -22.08 14.39 2.12
CA LEU A 471 -21.09 15.17 1.39
C LEU A 471 -21.73 16.51 1.02
N ASP A 472 -21.23 17.60 1.58
CA ASP A 472 -21.50 18.96 1.06
C ASP A 472 -20.41 19.31 0.04
N GLU A 473 -20.76 19.26 -1.24
CA GLU A 473 -19.87 19.61 -2.34
C GLU A 473 -20.23 20.99 -2.90
N THR A 474 -19.32 21.94 -2.75
CA THR A 474 -19.37 23.25 -3.41
C THR A 474 -18.48 23.26 -4.64
N VAL A 475 -19.06 23.47 -5.83
CA VAL A 475 -18.33 23.67 -7.08
C VAL A 475 -18.60 25.08 -7.61
N SER A 476 -17.54 25.87 -7.83
CA SER A 476 -17.61 27.26 -8.32
C SER A 476 -18.67 28.11 -7.59
N GLY A 477 -18.70 28.00 -6.25
CA GLY A 477 -19.64 28.72 -5.38
C GLY A 477 -21.06 28.13 -5.27
N ARG A 478 -21.36 26.98 -5.90
CA ARG A 478 -22.65 26.28 -5.77
C ARG A 478 -22.51 25.03 -4.90
N SER A 479 -23.05 25.06 -3.69
CA SER A 479 -23.16 23.89 -2.79
C SER A 479 -24.28 22.94 -3.24
N THR A 480 -24.00 21.64 -3.18
CA THR A 480 -24.93 20.53 -3.31
C THR A 480 -24.68 19.56 -2.16
N LEU A 481 -25.71 19.33 -1.34
CA LEU A 481 -25.69 18.31 -0.30
C LEU A 481 -26.11 16.95 -0.89
N PHE A 482 -25.23 15.96 -0.75
CA PHE A 482 -25.52 14.55 -0.98
C PHE A 482 -25.66 13.82 0.36
N ASN A 483 -26.70 13.00 0.49
CA ASN A 483 -26.93 12.13 1.64
C ASN A 483 -26.86 10.68 1.15
N TYR A 484 -26.16 9.81 1.87
CA TYR A 484 -25.92 8.42 1.48
C TYR A 484 -26.57 7.46 2.48
N GLY A 485 -27.33 6.49 1.97
CA GLY A 485 -27.84 5.36 2.75
C GLY A 485 -27.06 4.09 2.47
N TYR A 486 -26.91 3.23 3.47
CA TYR A 486 -26.22 1.94 3.37
C TYR A 486 -27.10 0.79 3.89
N ASP A 487 -26.86 -0.44 3.43
CA ASP A 487 -27.45 -1.64 4.01
C ASP A 487 -26.62 -2.20 5.17
N GLY A 488 -27.04 -3.34 5.73
CA GLY A 488 -26.35 -3.97 6.84
C GLY A 488 -24.94 -4.51 6.54
N PHE A 489 -24.52 -4.57 5.27
CA PHE A 489 -23.17 -4.95 4.82
C PHE A 489 -22.36 -3.73 4.32
N SER A 490 -22.76 -2.51 4.67
CA SER A 490 -22.13 -1.26 4.21
C SER A 490 -22.20 -1.05 2.69
N GLN A 491 -23.19 -1.63 2.01
CA GLN A 491 -23.42 -1.40 0.57
C GLN A 491 -24.31 -0.17 0.38
N LEU A 492 -23.93 0.74 -0.53
CA LEU A 492 -24.62 2.00 -0.80
C LEU A 492 -26.04 1.76 -1.36
N THR A 493 -27.10 1.93 -0.58
CA THR A 493 -28.50 1.71 -1.00
C THR A 493 -29.18 2.95 -1.56
N SER A 494 -28.73 4.16 -1.20
CA SER A 494 -29.31 5.40 -1.71
C SER A 494 -28.30 6.54 -1.80
N VAL A 495 -28.52 7.41 -2.79
CA VAL A 495 -27.91 8.75 -2.86
C VAL A 495 -29.04 9.75 -3.07
N GLN A 496 -29.16 10.73 -2.18
CA GLN A 496 -30.19 11.77 -2.25
C GLN A 496 -29.56 13.16 -2.32
N SER A 497 -29.94 13.93 -3.33
CA SER A 497 -29.43 15.29 -3.56
C SER A 497 -30.45 16.15 -4.33
N PRO A 498 -30.30 17.48 -4.34
CA PRO A 498 -31.06 18.37 -5.23
C PRO A 498 -30.88 18.10 -6.72
N LEU A 499 -29.80 17.42 -7.14
CA LEU A 499 -29.50 17.14 -8.55
C LEU A 499 -30.15 15.84 -9.05
N TYR A 500 -30.13 14.80 -8.22
CA TYR A 500 -30.74 13.51 -8.48
C TYR A 500 -30.97 12.73 -7.18
N ASN A 501 -31.93 11.82 -7.23
CA ASN A 501 -32.09 10.76 -6.24
C ASN A 501 -31.87 9.42 -6.96
N THR A 502 -31.06 8.55 -6.37
CA THR A 502 -30.82 7.21 -6.90
C THR A 502 -30.93 6.18 -5.79
N SER A 503 -31.47 5.00 -6.11
CA SER A 503 -31.42 3.84 -5.20
C SER A 503 -30.80 2.63 -5.86
N TYR A 504 -30.17 1.79 -5.03
CA TYR A 504 -29.45 0.59 -5.45
C TYR A 504 -29.98 -0.61 -4.68
N GLU A 505 -30.20 -1.70 -5.40
CA GLU A 505 -30.58 -3.00 -4.84
C GLU A 505 -29.49 -4.00 -5.18
N TYR A 506 -29.02 -4.74 -4.18
CA TYR A 506 -28.00 -5.78 -4.31
C TYR A 506 -28.57 -7.12 -3.91
N ASP A 507 -28.12 -8.18 -4.55
CA ASP A 507 -28.30 -9.52 -4.00
C ASP A 507 -27.36 -9.76 -2.81
N LEU A 508 -27.49 -10.96 -2.22
CA LEU A 508 -26.70 -11.35 -1.07
C LEU A 508 -25.22 -11.60 -1.40
N PHE A 509 -24.85 -11.79 -2.68
CA PHE A 509 -23.47 -11.88 -3.14
C PHE A 509 -22.84 -10.50 -3.42
N GLY A 510 -23.57 -9.41 -3.17
CA GLY A 510 -23.15 -8.04 -3.41
C GLY A 510 -23.19 -7.61 -4.88
N ARG A 511 -23.86 -8.38 -5.75
CA ARG A 511 -24.06 -8.00 -7.15
C ARG A 511 -25.23 -7.02 -7.23
N MET A 512 -25.02 -5.89 -7.89
CA MET A 512 -26.08 -4.89 -8.10
C MET A 512 -27.16 -5.47 -9.02
N LEU A 513 -28.36 -5.69 -8.48
CA LEU A 513 -29.54 -6.14 -9.20
C LEU A 513 -30.23 -4.98 -9.91
N LYS A 514 -30.22 -3.79 -9.30
CA LYS A 514 -30.95 -2.63 -9.80
C LYS A 514 -30.31 -1.31 -9.40
N LYS A 515 -30.41 -0.36 -10.33
CA LYS A 515 -30.24 1.07 -10.11
C LYS A 515 -31.52 1.76 -10.58
N LYS A 516 -32.10 2.63 -9.75
CA LYS A 516 -33.27 3.47 -10.07
C LYS A 516 -32.88 4.93 -9.96
#